data_AF-A0A7S4PB15-F1
#
_entry.id   AF-A0A7S4PB15-F1
#
_cell.length_a   1.000
_cell.length_b   1.000
_cell.length_c   1.000
_cell.angle_alpha   90.00
_cell.angle_beta   90.00
_cell.angle_gamma   90.00
#
_symmetry.space_group_name_H-M   'P 1'
#
loop_
_entity.id
_entity.type
_entity.pdbx_description
1 polymer ?
#
loop_
_entity_poly.entity_id
_entity_poly.type
_entity_poly.pdbx_seq_one_letter_code
_entity_poly.pdbx_strand_id
1 'polypeptide(L)'
;MATPERMDSTDNISAQQEEEFEKKRHHWAEEEHVDYYEIMGLGESRWDATQDQIKKAYRKMALKYHPDKNPDIPQEVFQKFQKAYEVLSDPAKRKAYDSQEDFDDSIPADRMYSAEEFYKVFRPVFKRNSKWSSKPNVPDLGDENTPVEEVEAFYEFWFRFKTWREFSCFDEFNLEEAESRYEKRWMDRQNKKDQKRRMKEEEARIRFLTETARESDPRILKKKEEIRLQQQKIKDQKEAQRLAKKRQYERAEEKKREEEEKKRQEQLAQKEIEKKEKEKRNKLMRKKRSNFRQAVKKQFETGYQPNMDHVELLCMKLDAEGLTRLSRAFQTSPEEAENVFEAEIEKYIPKPKVAKAKKEEVVEWSEAELGLLAKALQKYPPGTGNRWKLVCTMLPGKKQAAVVAKAQEAKGSLVKEVRKSGEQSKQDAFNKLKEQNKEASLKVNDYGTTNYDLINAEGIKEEKEEKEEKE
;
A
#
# COMPACT_ATOMS: atom_id res chain seq x y z
N MET A 1 32.10 40.18 17.09
CA MET A 1 32.45 38.76 17.27
C MET A 1 33.36 38.67 18.48
N ALA A 2 32.79 38.41 19.65
CA ALA A 2 33.53 38.22 20.88
C ALA A 2 33.75 36.72 21.08
N THR A 3 35.02 36.30 21.14
CA THR A 3 35.42 34.95 21.53
C THR A 3 35.03 34.71 22.99
N PRO A 4 34.43 33.56 23.35
CA PRO A 4 34.18 33.26 24.75
C PRO A 4 35.52 32.93 25.42
N GLU A 5 35.90 33.71 26.42
CA GLU A 5 37.02 33.41 27.32
C GLU A 5 36.78 32.05 27.97
N ARG A 6 37.66 31.11 27.67
CA ARG A 6 37.72 29.81 28.34
C ARG A 6 38.24 30.04 29.76
N MET A 7 37.35 30.12 30.73
CA MET A 7 37.68 30.14 32.15
C MET A 7 38.49 28.88 32.50
N ASP A 8 39.80 29.01 32.69
CA ASP A 8 40.67 27.97 33.24
C ASP A 8 40.50 28.00 34.77
N SER A 9 39.41 27.43 35.27
CA SER A 9 38.99 27.52 36.68
C SER A 9 39.39 26.31 37.54
N THR A 10 40.48 25.61 37.21
CA THR A 10 40.91 24.40 37.96
C THR A 10 42.23 24.53 38.71
N ASP A 11 42.80 25.74 38.82
CA ASP A 11 44.09 25.92 39.50
C ASP A 11 43.99 26.08 41.03
N ASN A 12 42.78 26.11 41.59
CA ASN A 12 42.61 26.31 43.04
C ASN A 12 41.99 25.05 43.68
N ILE A 13 42.82 24.02 43.88
CA ILE A 13 42.53 23.02 44.92
C ILE A 13 42.46 23.82 46.24
N SER A 14 41.30 23.83 46.89
CA SER A 14 41.12 24.50 48.17
C SER A 14 42.21 24.03 49.14
N ALA A 15 42.76 24.92 49.97
CA ALA A 15 43.74 24.55 50.98
C ALA A 15 43.25 23.40 51.89
N GLN A 16 41.92 23.30 52.06
CA GLN A 16 41.28 22.20 52.79
C GLN A 16 41.37 20.85 52.05
N GLN A 17 41.25 20.87 50.72
CA GLN A 17 41.38 19.68 49.88
C GLN A 17 42.84 19.22 49.81
N GLU A 18 43.80 20.15 49.77
CA GLU A 18 45.22 19.77 49.87
C GLU A 18 45.54 19.16 51.25
N GLU A 19 44.98 19.69 52.34
CA GLU A 19 45.17 19.13 53.69
C GLU A 19 44.52 17.75 53.86
N GLU A 20 43.31 17.54 53.32
CA GLU A 20 42.64 16.24 53.34
C GLU A 20 43.39 15.20 52.49
N PHE A 21 43.89 15.63 51.33
CA PHE A 21 44.74 14.82 50.46
C PHE A 21 46.04 14.41 51.16
N GLU A 22 46.68 15.34 51.87
CA GLU A 22 47.92 15.09 52.62
C GLU A 22 47.70 14.07 53.74
N LYS A 23 46.52 14.09 54.40
CA LYS A 23 46.12 13.10 55.41
C LYS A 23 45.91 11.71 54.82
N LYS A 24 45.29 11.61 53.64
CA LYS A 24 45.02 10.33 52.96
C LYS A 24 46.26 9.72 52.30
N ARG A 25 47.30 10.52 52.08
CA ARG A 25 48.51 10.14 51.34
C ARG A 25 49.22 8.89 51.87
N HIS A 26 49.24 8.70 53.19
CA HIS A 26 49.85 7.53 53.82
C HIS A 26 48.89 6.33 53.86
N HIS A 27 47.57 6.58 53.87
CA HIS A 27 46.55 5.53 53.94
C HIS A 27 46.43 4.75 52.63
N TRP A 28 46.71 5.39 51.48
CA TRP A 28 46.74 4.72 50.18
C TRP A 28 47.77 3.59 50.05
N ALA A 29 48.75 3.48 50.95
CA ALA A 29 49.61 2.31 51.01
C ALA A 29 48.83 1.08 51.49
N GLU A 30 48.03 1.24 52.55
CA GLU A 30 47.29 0.19 53.23
C GLU A 30 46.00 -0.23 52.50
N GLU A 31 45.39 0.67 51.72
CA GLU A 31 44.18 0.37 50.95
C GLU A 31 44.44 -0.55 49.74
N GLU A 32 43.68 -1.64 49.63
CA GLU A 32 43.77 -2.59 48.51
C GLU A 32 43.28 -1.97 47.18
N HIS A 33 42.26 -1.12 47.25
CA HIS A 33 41.68 -0.42 46.10
C HIS A 33 41.68 1.10 46.33
N VAL A 34 42.51 1.81 45.57
CA VAL A 34 42.60 3.28 45.59
C VAL A 34 41.91 3.86 44.36
N ASP A 35 41.07 4.87 44.54
CA ASP A 35 40.48 5.60 43.40
C ASP A 35 41.59 6.35 42.64
N TYR A 36 41.71 6.05 41.35
CA TYR A 36 42.72 6.61 40.48
C TYR A 36 42.56 8.13 40.29
N TYR A 37 41.33 8.65 40.37
CA TYR A 37 41.09 10.09 40.33
C TYR A 37 41.49 10.74 41.66
N GLU A 38 41.22 10.09 42.79
CA GLU A 38 41.61 10.61 44.10
C GLU A 38 43.13 10.71 44.22
N ILE A 39 43.89 9.64 43.93
CA ILE A 39 45.36 9.66 44.01
C ILE A 39 46.00 10.66 43.04
N MET A 40 45.33 10.95 41.91
CA MET A 40 45.75 11.98 40.96
C MET A 40 45.33 13.41 41.35
N GLY A 41 44.58 13.57 42.45
CA GLY A 41 44.06 14.89 42.88
C GLY A 41 42.95 15.43 41.98
N LEU A 42 42.24 14.54 41.29
CA LEU A 42 41.16 14.83 40.35
C LEU A 42 39.80 14.29 40.81
N GLY A 43 39.67 13.84 42.07
CA GLY A 43 38.44 13.22 42.60
C GLY A 43 37.17 14.03 42.30
N GLU A 44 37.20 15.34 42.55
CA GLU A 44 36.04 16.22 42.31
C GLU A 44 35.75 16.48 40.82
N SER A 45 36.78 16.41 39.97
CA SER A 45 36.68 16.67 38.53
C SER A 45 36.60 15.40 37.69
N ARG A 46 36.27 14.24 38.29
CA ARG A 46 36.26 12.92 37.62
C ARG A 46 35.56 12.92 36.25
N TRP A 47 34.38 13.53 36.18
CA TRP A 47 33.52 13.52 34.98
C TRP A 47 33.93 14.54 33.93
N ASP A 48 34.44 15.69 34.36
CA ASP A 48 34.78 16.81 33.47
C ASP A 48 36.29 16.87 33.14
N ALA A 49 37.11 16.02 33.77
CA ALA A 49 38.55 16.01 33.58
C ALA A 49 38.93 15.68 32.14
N THR A 50 39.55 16.65 31.47
CA THR A 50 40.10 16.50 30.13
C THR A 50 41.45 15.78 30.15
N GLN A 51 41.86 15.22 29.02
CA GLN A 51 43.16 14.55 28.91
C GLN A 51 44.35 15.47 29.23
N ASP A 52 44.24 16.76 28.94
CA ASP A 52 45.27 17.73 29.28
C ASP A 52 45.32 18.01 30.79
N GLN A 53 44.17 18.03 31.47
CA GLN A 53 44.10 18.14 32.93
C GLN A 53 44.71 16.91 33.61
N ILE A 54 44.47 15.70 33.09
CA ILE A 54 45.09 14.47 33.59
C ILE A 54 46.62 14.54 33.47
N LYS A 55 47.15 15.00 32.34
CA LYS A 55 48.60 15.20 32.14
C LYS A 55 49.18 16.28 33.05
N LYS A 56 48.46 17.39 33.25
CA LYS A 56 48.85 18.47 34.18
C LYS A 56 48.91 17.93 35.62
N ALA A 57 47.87 17.23 36.05
CA ALA A 57 47.77 16.60 37.36
C ALA A 57 48.91 15.60 37.58
N TYR A 58 49.19 14.73 36.60
CA TYR A 58 50.32 13.80 36.68
C TYR A 58 51.65 14.52 36.95
N ARG A 59 51.96 15.60 36.23
CA ARG A 59 53.20 16.36 36.46
C ARG A 59 53.26 16.97 37.87
N LYS A 60 52.14 17.51 38.36
CA LYS A 60 52.04 18.09 39.71
C LYS A 60 52.24 17.01 40.79
N MET A 61 51.55 15.89 40.63
CA MET A 61 51.51 14.81 41.63
C MET A 61 52.77 13.94 41.60
N ALA A 62 53.39 13.75 40.43
CA ALA A 62 54.67 13.05 40.33
C ALA A 62 55.77 13.72 41.17
N LEU A 63 55.77 15.06 41.26
CA LEU A 63 56.69 15.78 42.15
C LEU A 63 56.37 15.58 43.63
N LYS A 64 55.09 15.43 43.99
CA LYS A 64 54.63 15.18 45.36
C LYS A 64 54.86 13.73 45.80
N TYR A 65 54.89 12.76 44.89
CA TYR A 65 55.06 11.34 45.20
C TYR A 65 56.44 10.75 44.91
N HIS A 66 57.37 11.54 44.37
CA HIS A 66 58.66 11.00 43.94
C HIS A 66 59.48 10.50 45.14
N PRO A 67 59.97 9.23 45.14
CA PRO A 67 60.66 8.64 46.29
C PRO A 67 61.98 9.35 46.63
N ASP A 68 62.64 9.97 45.66
CA ASP A 68 63.87 10.75 45.87
C ASP A 68 63.62 12.09 46.60
N LYS A 69 62.42 12.67 46.43
CA LYS A 69 62.07 13.96 47.03
C LYS A 69 61.32 13.81 48.36
N ASN A 70 60.53 12.75 48.49
CA ASN A 70 59.70 12.47 49.64
C ASN A 70 59.91 11.00 50.07
N PRO A 71 61.04 10.70 50.74
CA PRO A 71 61.40 9.34 51.15
C PRO A 71 60.51 8.78 52.28
N ASP A 72 59.68 9.63 52.88
CA ASP A 72 58.66 9.30 53.88
C ASP A 72 57.41 8.63 53.29
N ILE A 73 57.23 8.70 51.97
CA ILE A 73 56.09 8.09 51.29
C ILE A 73 56.43 6.65 50.89
N PRO A 74 55.60 5.65 51.25
CA PRO A 74 55.81 4.27 50.83
C PRO A 74 55.88 4.15 49.30
N GLN A 75 56.83 3.36 48.80
CA GLN A 75 57.03 3.16 47.37
C GLN A 75 55.77 2.62 46.66
N GLU A 76 54.94 1.87 47.39
CA GLU A 76 53.66 1.35 46.91
C GLU A 76 52.69 2.45 46.47
N VAL A 77 52.67 3.59 47.16
CA VAL A 77 51.82 4.74 46.80
C VAL A 77 52.26 5.30 45.45
N PHE A 78 53.57 5.40 45.21
CA PHE A 78 54.10 5.85 43.93
C PHE A 78 53.77 4.85 42.80
N GLN A 79 53.84 3.54 43.07
CA GLN A 79 53.44 2.51 42.10
C GLN A 79 51.94 2.59 41.76
N LYS A 80 51.07 2.76 42.77
CA LYS A 80 49.63 2.97 42.59
C LYS A 80 49.35 4.25 41.80
N PHE A 81 50.09 5.34 42.06
CA PHE A 81 50.01 6.59 41.30
C PHE A 81 50.42 6.42 39.83
N GLN A 82 51.50 5.68 39.56
CA GLN A 82 51.92 5.39 38.19
C GLN A 82 50.86 4.56 37.45
N LYS A 83 50.29 3.55 38.11
CA LYS A 83 49.19 2.74 37.56
C LYS A 83 47.94 3.58 37.28
N ALA A 84 47.58 4.49 38.19
CA ALA A 84 46.46 5.42 38.00
C ALA A 84 46.64 6.27 36.73
N TYR A 85 47.84 6.83 36.52
CA TYR A 85 48.13 7.59 35.30
C TYR A 85 48.10 6.73 34.04
N GLU A 86 48.64 5.51 34.08
CA GLU A 86 48.60 4.60 32.93
C GLU A 86 47.15 4.31 32.48
N VAL A 87 46.24 4.12 33.45
CA VAL A 87 44.82 3.85 33.17
C VAL A 87 44.09 5.13 32.73
N LEU A 88 44.27 6.25 33.43
CA LEU A 88 43.51 7.48 33.15
C LEU A 88 43.99 8.24 31.91
N SER A 89 45.25 8.08 31.52
CA SER A 89 45.83 8.74 30.33
C SER A 89 45.39 8.10 29.01
N ASP A 90 45.04 6.81 29.00
CA ASP A 90 44.48 6.13 27.83
C ASP A 90 42.94 6.22 27.88
N PRO A 91 42.30 6.87 26.88
CA PRO A 91 40.84 6.99 26.84
C PRO A 91 40.08 5.65 26.91
N ALA A 92 40.63 4.56 26.37
CA ALA A 92 39.99 3.25 26.39
C ALA A 92 40.07 2.64 27.79
N LYS A 93 41.27 2.61 28.39
CA LYS A 93 41.46 2.11 29.77
C LYS A 93 40.67 2.93 30.79
N ARG A 94 40.60 4.25 30.61
CA ARG A 94 39.78 5.15 31.44
C ARG A 94 38.30 4.79 31.38
N LYS A 95 37.75 4.54 30.19
CA LYS A 95 36.35 4.11 30.05
C LYS A 95 36.07 2.77 30.73
N ALA A 96 36.97 1.81 30.55
CA ALA A 96 36.87 0.51 31.22
C ALA A 96 36.89 0.69 32.76
N TYR A 97 37.78 1.54 33.28
CA TYR A 97 37.83 1.88 34.70
C TYR A 97 36.57 2.58 35.20
N ASP A 98 36.10 3.60 34.50
CA ASP A 98 34.88 4.33 34.87
C ASP A 98 33.64 3.42 34.82
N SER A 99 33.64 2.38 33.98
CA SER A 99 32.54 1.42 33.86
C SER A 99 32.44 0.46 35.06
N GLN A 100 33.53 0.28 35.83
CA GLN A 100 33.58 -0.56 37.03
C GLN A 100 32.99 0.09 38.28
N GLU A 101 32.67 1.39 38.23
CA GLU A 101 32.11 2.10 39.37
C GLU A 101 30.81 1.44 39.85
N ASP A 102 30.66 1.34 41.17
CA ASP A 102 29.45 0.85 41.82
C ASP A 102 28.23 1.64 41.32
N PHE A 103 27.36 0.95 40.61
CA PHE A 103 26.18 1.53 39.99
C PHE A 103 24.95 0.71 40.32
N ASP A 104 23.89 1.41 40.74
CA ASP A 104 22.61 0.78 40.99
C ASP A 104 21.93 0.44 39.65
N ASP A 105 21.99 -0.84 39.27
CA ASP A 105 21.37 -1.35 38.04
C ASP A 105 19.87 -1.67 38.19
N SER A 106 19.27 -1.49 39.37
CA SER A 106 17.88 -1.90 39.69
C SER A 106 16.81 -1.20 38.83
N ILE A 107 16.03 -1.94 38.07
CA ILE A 107 14.93 -1.37 37.27
C ILE A 107 13.59 -1.48 38.01
N PRO A 108 12.67 -0.52 37.86
CA PRO A 108 11.34 -0.61 38.41
C PRO A 108 10.62 -1.89 37.97
N ALA A 109 9.83 -2.47 38.87
CA ALA A 109 9.07 -3.69 38.58
C ALA A 109 8.00 -3.43 37.50
N ASP A 110 7.67 -4.45 36.72
CA ASP A 110 6.56 -4.39 35.77
C ASP A 110 5.22 -4.51 36.52
N ARG A 111 4.56 -3.37 36.75
CA ARG A 111 3.27 -3.26 37.41
C ARG A 111 2.56 -2.00 36.96
N MET A 112 1.26 -1.89 37.25
CA MET A 112 0.55 -0.63 37.02
C MET A 112 0.99 0.42 38.05
N TYR A 113 1.43 1.58 37.55
CA TYR A 113 1.80 2.74 38.35
C TYR A 113 0.67 3.78 38.32
N SER A 114 0.45 4.47 39.43
CA SER A 114 -0.35 5.71 39.40
C SER A 114 0.44 6.84 38.73
N ALA A 115 -0.26 7.88 38.27
CA ALA A 115 0.39 9.00 37.58
C ALA A 115 1.45 9.72 38.44
N GLU A 116 1.20 9.87 39.74
CA GLU A 116 2.16 10.50 40.66
C GLU A 116 3.36 9.60 40.99
N GLU A 117 3.12 8.29 41.13
CA GLU A 117 4.18 7.31 41.41
C GLU A 117 5.10 7.13 40.21
N PHE A 118 4.55 7.16 38.99
CA PHE A 118 5.31 7.01 37.74
C PHE A 118 6.52 7.95 37.69
N TYR A 119 6.29 9.27 37.82
CA TYR A 119 7.39 10.24 37.75
C TYR A 119 8.36 10.10 38.92
N LYS A 120 7.88 9.76 40.13
CA LYS A 120 8.74 9.58 41.31
C LYS A 120 9.67 8.38 41.16
N VAL A 121 9.21 7.30 40.52
CA VAL A 121 9.96 6.06 40.34
C VAL A 121 10.86 6.11 39.12
N PHE A 122 10.34 6.50 37.95
CA PHE A 122 11.10 6.39 36.69
C PHE A 122 12.10 7.54 36.48
N ARG A 123 11.79 8.76 36.94
CA ARG A 123 12.69 9.92 36.76
C ARG A 123 14.09 9.69 37.34
N PRO A 124 14.28 9.28 38.61
CA PRO A 124 15.62 9.04 39.14
C PRO A 124 16.35 7.92 38.40
N VAL A 125 15.63 6.90 37.95
CA VAL A 125 16.19 5.76 37.20
C VAL A 125 16.70 6.19 35.82
N PHE A 126 15.93 6.98 35.06
CA PHE A 126 16.42 7.52 33.79
C PHE A 126 17.57 8.51 34.00
N LYS A 127 17.49 9.36 35.04
CA LYS A 127 18.57 10.30 35.38
C LYS A 127 19.88 9.60 35.72
N ARG A 128 19.87 8.53 36.54
CA ARG A 128 21.10 7.79 36.85
C ARG A 128 21.66 7.07 35.60
N ASN A 129 20.80 6.48 34.77
CA ASN A 129 21.25 5.78 33.56
C ASN A 129 21.73 6.73 32.46
N SER A 130 21.31 8.01 32.50
CA SER A 130 21.75 9.03 31.53
C SER A 130 23.27 9.23 31.54
N LYS A 131 23.92 8.99 32.69
CA LYS A 131 25.38 9.02 32.88
C LYS A 131 26.12 8.15 31.87
N TRP A 132 25.54 7.01 31.52
CA TRP A 132 26.13 6.04 30.60
C TRP A 132 25.86 6.35 29.13
N SER A 133 25.17 7.45 28.80
CA SER A 133 24.82 7.76 27.41
C SER A 133 26.03 8.20 26.59
N SER A 134 26.24 7.56 25.44
CA SER A 134 27.23 7.99 24.45
C SER A 134 26.87 9.31 23.76
N LYS A 135 25.58 9.70 23.78
CA LYS A 135 25.11 10.94 23.14
C LYS A 135 25.01 12.05 24.18
N PRO A 136 25.53 13.25 23.88
CA PRO A 136 25.29 14.42 24.73
C PRO A 136 23.80 14.81 24.68
N ASN A 137 23.33 15.54 25.70
CA ASN A 137 21.96 16.06 25.83
C ASN A 137 20.88 14.96 25.91
N VAL A 138 20.90 14.20 26.99
CA VAL A 138 19.86 13.19 27.27
C VAL A 138 18.53 13.89 27.60
N PRO A 139 17.43 13.61 26.87
CA PRO A 139 16.12 14.18 27.17
C PRO A 139 15.63 13.80 28.56
N ASP A 140 15.00 14.73 29.27
CA ASP A 140 14.33 14.46 30.54
C ASP A 140 12.94 13.87 30.32
N LEU A 141 12.43 13.11 31.29
CA LEU A 141 11.12 12.45 31.22
C LEU A 141 9.95 13.46 31.11
N GLY A 142 10.19 14.71 31.51
CA GLY A 142 9.17 15.76 31.55
C GLY A 142 8.16 15.55 32.66
N ASP A 143 7.04 16.27 32.59
CA ASP A 143 5.91 16.24 33.52
C ASP A 143 4.61 15.80 32.84
N GLU A 144 3.49 15.82 33.56
CA GLU A 144 2.18 15.43 33.00
C GLU A 144 1.71 16.32 31.85
N ASN A 145 2.19 17.57 31.78
CA ASN A 145 1.77 18.55 30.79
C ASN A 145 2.71 18.60 29.57
N THR A 146 3.78 17.80 29.58
CA THR A 146 4.77 17.79 28.50
C THR A 146 4.10 17.34 27.20
N PRO A 147 4.32 18.06 26.08
CA PRO A 147 3.75 17.71 24.79
C PRO A 147 4.08 16.29 24.39
N VAL A 148 3.12 15.63 23.75
CA VAL A 148 3.25 14.25 23.28
C VAL A 148 4.43 14.05 22.33
N GLU A 149 4.78 15.07 21.54
CA GLU A 149 5.92 15.06 20.62
C GLU A 149 7.25 14.97 21.37
N GLU A 150 7.40 15.70 22.47
CA GLU A 150 8.59 15.65 23.33
C GLU A 150 8.68 14.30 24.07
N VAL A 151 7.53 13.77 24.49
CA VAL A 151 7.44 12.43 25.10
C VAL A 151 7.88 11.35 24.11
N GLU A 152 7.44 11.44 22.85
CA GLU A 152 7.85 10.52 21.80
C GLU A 152 9.34 10.64 21.49
N ALA A 153 9.89 11.85 21.44
CA ALA A 153 11.32 12.07 21.26
C ALA A 153 12.16 11.51 22.42
N PHE A 154 11.67 11.65 23.67
CA PHE A 154 12.28 11.02 24.85
C PHE A 154 12.36 9.51 24.68
N TYR A 155 11.23 8.84 24.39
CA TYR A 155 11.22 7.40 24.22
C TYR A 155 12.03 6.94 23.01
N GLU A 156 12.02 7.69 21.89
CA GLU A 156 12.86 7.38 20.74
C GLU A 156 14.35 7.41 21.10
N PHE A 157 14.77 8.41 21.89
CA PHE A 157 16.14 8.48 22.40
C PHE A 157 16.50 7.25 23.22
N TRP A 158 15.65 6.84 24.15
CA TRP A 158 15.91 5.70 25.03
C TRP A 158 15.81 4.34 24.33
N PHE A 159 14.93 4.16 23.35
CA PHE A 159 14.93 2.97 22.49
C PHE A 159 16.19 2.86 21.63
N ARG A 160 16.78 4.01 21.28
CA ARG A 160 18.03 4.12 20.52
C ARG A 160 19.22 4.43 21.44
N PHE A 161 19.09 4.12 22.74
CA PHE A 161 20.12 4.39 23.72
C PHE A 161 21.39 3.63 23.35
N LYS A 162 22.51 4.33 23.36
CA LYS A 162 23.84 3.73 23.18
C LYS A 162 24.65 4.03 24.42
N THR A 163 25.07 2.97 25.10
CA THR A 163 25.92 3.09 26.27
C THR A 163 27.38 3.26 25.86
N TRP A 164 28.13 4.12 26.55
CA TRP A 164 29.59 4.11 26.44
C TRP A 164 30.23 3.13 27.42
N ARG A 165 29.45 2.49 28.32
CA ARG A 165 29.96 1.47 29.24
C ARG A 165 30.72 0.39 28.47
N GLU A 166 31.85 0.03 29.04
CA GLU A 166 32.72 -1.01 28.51
C GLU A 166 32.89 -2.11 29.56
N PHE A 167 32.78 -3.36 29.14
CA PHE A 167 32.80 -4.52 30.04
C PHE A 167 34.10 -5.33 29.97
N SER A 168 35.13 -4.81 29.28
CA SER A 168 36.45 -5.44 29.18
C SER A 168 37.15 -5.57 30.52
N CYS A 169 36.74 -4.76 31.49
CA CYS A 169 37.21 -4.80 32.86
C CYS A 169 36.74 -6.03 33.67
N PHE A 170 35.80 -6.82 33.13
CA PHE A 170 35.32 -8.08 33.70
C PHE A 170 35.83 -9.31 32.93
N ASP A 171 36.83 -9.12 32.06
CA ASP A 171 37.45 -10.19 31.30
C ASP A 171 38.08 -11.23 32.24
N GLU A 172 37.71 -12.50 32.04
CA GLU A 172 38.22 -13.63 32.83
C GLU A 172 39.67 -13.97 32.47
N PHE A 173 40.03 -13.89 31.19
CA PHE A 173 41.35 -14.30 30.71
C PHE A 173 42.29 -13.11 30.53
N ASN A 174 43.45 -13.15 31.18
CA ASN A 174 44.54 -12.20 30.94
C ASN A 174 45.35 -12.60 29.69
N LEU A 175 45.36 -11.74 28.68
CA LEU A 175 46.06 -11.98 27.40
C LEU A 175 47.59 -12.00 27.50
N GLU A 176 48.16 -11.56 28.63
CA GLU A 176 49.60 -11.59 28.91
C GLU A 176 50.06 -12.93 29.46
N GLU A 177 49.16 -13.72 30.05
CA GLU A 177 49.44 -15.03 30.64
C GLU A 177 49.44 -16.17 29.61
N ALA A 178 49.05 -15.90 28.37
CA ALA A 178 48.99 -16.91 27.31
C ALA A 178 50.38 -17.45 26.93
N GLU A 179 50.55 -18.78 26.97
CA GLU A 179 51.81 -19.45 26.62
C GLU A 179 52.02 -19.55 25.11
N SER A 180 50.93 -19.46 24.33
CA SER A 180 50.95 -19.59 22.88
C SER A 180 50.09 -18.55 22.17
N ARG A 181 50.46 -18.24 20.92
CA ARG A 181 49.63 -17.42 20.03
C ARG A 181 48.22 -18.01 19.84
N TYR A 182 48.09 -19.34 19.81
CA TYR A 182 46.80 -20.00 19.68
C TYR A 182 45.94 -19.78 20.92
N GLU A 183 46.53 -19.96 22.09
CA GLU A 183 45.89 -19.74 23.38
C GLU A 183 45.46 -18.28 23.54
N LYS A 184 46.33 -17.32 23.24
CA LYS A 184 46.00 -15.88 23.25
C LYS A 184 44.79 -15.54 22.37
N ARG A 185 44.69 -16.15 21.18
CA ARG A 185 43.53 -15.98 20.28
C ARG A 185 42.27 -16.64 20.81
N TRP A 186 42.40 -17.75 21.54
CA TRP A 186 41.28 -18.42 22.17
C TRP A 186 40.76 -17.59 23.36
N MET A 187 41.65 -17.11 24.23
CA MET A 187 41.35 -16.22 25.35
C MET A 187 40.67 -14.93 24.89
N ASP A 188 41.24 -14.24 23.89
CA ASP A 188 40.64 -13.02 23.30
C ASP A 188 39.23 -13.27 22.75
N ARG A 189 39.00 -14.44 22.15
CA ARG A 189 37.65 -14.82 21.68
C ARG A 189 36.69 -15.07 22.84
N GLN A 190 37.13 -15.66 23.94
CA GLN A 190 36.28 -15.86 25.12
C GLN A 190 35.93 -14.53 25.77
N ASN A 191 36.91 -13.65 25.99
CA ASN A 191 36.68 -12.30 26.52
C ASN A 191 35.70 -11.51 25.65
N LYS A 192 35.93 -11.44 24.33
CA LYS A 192 35.02 -10.77 23.40
C LYS A 192 33.61 -11.37 23.42
N LYS A 193 33.47 -12.68 23.60
CA LYS A 193 32.17 -13.34 23.74
C LYS A 193 31.47 -12.91 25.03
N ASP A 194 32.21 -12.84 26.14
CA ASP A 194 31.69 -12.41 27.45
C ASP A 194 31.28 -10.92 27.43
N GLN A 195 32.14 -10.05 26.90
CA GLN A 195 31.87 -8.62 26.71
C GLN A 195 30.60 -8.42 25.88
N LYS A 196 30.45 -9.13 24.76
CA LYS A 196 29.22 -9.08 23.94
C LYS A 196 27.99 -9.56 24.71
N ARG A 197 28.12 -10.59 25.54
CA ARG A 197 27.02 -11.09 26.39
C ARG A 197 26.58 -10.02 27.38
N ARG A 198 27.52 -9.42 28.12
CA ARG A 198 27.24 -8.34 29.10
C ARG A 198 26.66 -7.10 28.44
N MET A 199 27.18 -6.73 27.27
CA MET A 199 26.62 -5.62 26.49
C MET A 199 25.17 -5.90 26.09
N LYS A 200 24.86 -7.13 25.65
CA LYS A 200 23.48 -7.52 25.30
C LYS A 200 22.56 -7.55 26.52
N GLU A 201 23.05 -7.98 27.69
CA GLU A 201 22.31 -7.94 28.96
C GLU A 201 22.00 -6.49 29.36
N GLU A 202 22.97 -5.58 29.23
CA GLU A 202 22.78 -4.15 29.51
C GLU A 202 21.79 -3.51 28.54
N GLU A 203 21.91 -3.78 27.24
CA GLU A 203 20.94 -3.31 26.24
C GLU A 203 19.54 -3.86 26.51
N ALA A 204 19.42 -5.13 26.91
CA ALA A 204 18.14 -5.73 27.30
C ALA A 204 17.55 -5.07 28.55
N ARG A 205 18.38 -4.75 29.55
CA ARG A 205 17.98 -4.06 30.78
C ARG A 205 17.42 -2.67 30.49
N ILE A 206 18.12 -1.85 29.69
CA ILE A 206 17.65 -0.50 29.31
C ILE A 206 16.41 -0.57 28.42
N ARG A 207 16.34 -1.54 27.50
CA ARG A 207 15.15 -1.77 26.68
C ARG A 207 13.94 -2.09 27.55
N PHE A 208 14.08 -3.03 28.48
CA PHE A 208 13.02 -3.39 29.42
C PHE A 208 12.56 -2.18 30.25
N LEU A 209 13.49 -1.41 30.83
CA LEU A 209 13.18 -0.16 31.54
C LEU A 209 12.33 0.79 30.68
N THR A 210 12.73 0.96 29.41
CA THR A 210 12.05 1.87 28.47
C THR A 210 10.66 1.37 28.09
N GLU A 211 10.50 0.07 27.86
CA GLU A 211 9.23 -0.58 27.57
C GLU A 211 8.26 -0.45 28.74
N THR A 212 8.67 -0.88 29.93
CA THR A 212 7.84 -0.77 31.16
C THR A 212 7.44 0.68 31.44
N ALA A 213 8.37 1.62 31.27
CA ALA A 213 8.07 3.05 31.43
C ALA A 213 7.03 3.54 30.41
N ARG A 214 7.16 3.15 29.14
CA ARG A 214 6.25 3.59 28.08
C ARG A 214 4.84 3.01 28.25
N GLU A 215 4.74 1.76 28.66
CA GLU A 215 3.46 1.09 28.90
C GLU A 215 2.74 1.66 30.12
N SER A 216 3.50 2.11 31.11
CA SER A 216 2.98 2.72 32.34
C SER A 216 2.76 4.23 32.25
N ASP A 217 3.22 4.91 31.19
CA ASP A 217 3.16 6.37 31.08
C ASP A 217 1.70 6.86 30.97
N PRO A 218 1.23 7.70 31.91
CA PRO A 218 -0.14 8.23 31.90
C PRO A 218 -0.50 8.99 30.61
N ARG A 219 0.44 9.72 30.01
CA ARG A 219 0.23 10.53 28.80
C ARG A 219 -0.01 9.62 27.59
N ILE A 220 0.76 8.53 27.49
CA ILE A 220 0.64 7.54 26.42
C ILE A 220 -0.65 6.75 26.58
N LEU A 221 -1.01 6.38 27.81
CA LEU A 221 -2.28 5.71 28.11
C LEU A 221 -3.48 6.58 27.69
N LYS A 222 -3.51 7.87 28.07
CA LYS A 222 -4.54 8.83 27.63
C LYS A 222 -4.63 8.88 26.09
N LYS A 223 -3.50 9.03 25.39
CA LYS A 223 -3.45 9.03 23.91
C LYS A 223 -3.99 7.73 23.31
N LYS A 224 -3.64 6.57 23.90
CA LYS A 224 -4.10 5.25 23.45
C LYS A 224 -5.62 5.11 23.59
N GLU A 225 -6.19 5.62 24.68
CA GLU A 225 -7.64 5.66 24.90
C GLU A 225 -8.35 6.59 23.90
N GLU A 226 -7.79 7.77 23.63
CA GLU A 226 -8.30 8.70 22.63
C GLU A 226 -8.31 8.08 21.23
N ILE A 227 -7.20 7.46 20.83
CA ILE A 227 -7.10 6.75 19.55
C ILE A 227 -8.14 5.62 19.49
N ARG A 228 -8.32 4.84 20.57
CA ARG A 228 -9.33 3.78 20.63
C ARG A 228 -10.75 4.35 20.44
N LEU A 229 -11.07 5.46 21.10
CA LEU A 229 -12.36 6.12 20.99
C LEU A 229 -12.58 6.70 19.58
N GLN A 230 -11.56 7.30 18.97
CA GLN A 230 -11.60 7.77 17.59
C GLN A 230 -11.84 6.62 16.60
N GLN A 231 -11.13 5.50 16.77
CA GLN A 231 -11.33 4.30 15.96
C GLN A 231 -12.75 3.75 16.09
N GLN A 232 -13.32 3.75 17.30
CA GLN A 232 -14.71 3.35 17.53
C GLN A 232 -15.68 4.30 16.80
N LYS A 233 -15.50 5.62 16.93
CA LYS A 233 -16.30 6.62 16.20
C LYS A 233 -16.22 6.42 14.68
N ILE A 234 -15.03 6.13 14.13
CA ILE A 234 -14.85 5.87 12.70
C ILE A 234 -15.58 4.59 12.28
N LYS A 235 -15.54 3.53 13.10
CA LYS A 235 -16.27 2.29 12.83
C LYS A 235 -17.79 2.53 12.83
N ASP A 236 -18.29 3.22 13.83
CA ASP A 236 -19.72 3.55 13.97
C ASP A 236 -20.19 4.44 12.80
N GLN A 237 -19.37 5.42 12.39
CA GLN A 237 -19.64 6.26 11.21
C GLN A 237 -19.67 5.44 9.91
N LYS A 238 -18.72 4.52 9.70
CA LYS A 238 -18.70 3.64 8.52
C LYS A 238 -19.91 2.71 8.49
N GLU A 239 -20.31 2.17 9.64
CA GLU A 239 -21.50 1.34 9.76
C GLU A 239 -22.78 2.14 9.46
N ALA A 240 -22.89 3.35 10.03
CA ALA A 240 -24.00 4.27 9.75
C ALA A 240 -24.07 4.64 8.26
N GLN A 241 -22.92 4.92 7.63
CA GLN A 241 -22.84 5.17 6.18
C GLN A 241 -23.27 3.96 5.36
N ARG A 242 -22.86 2.75 5.74
CA ARG A 242 -23.28 1.50 5.08
C ARG A 242 -24.79 1.29 5.19
N LEU A 243 -25.35 1.50 6.38
CA LEU A 243 -26.79 1.38 6.60
C LEU A 243 -27.58 2.44 5.82
N ALA A 244 -27.10 3.69 5.80
CA ALA A 244 -27.70 4.76 5.01
C ALA A 244 -27.67 4.41 3.51
N LYS A 245 -26.54 3.91 2.98
CA LYS A 245 -26.43 3.48 1.59
C LYS A 245 -27.37 2.31 1.27
N LYS A 246 -27.52 1.34 2.17
CA LYS A 246 -28.47 0.22 2.03
C LYS A 246 -29.92 0.74 1.98
N ARG A 247 -30.31 1.63 2.89
CA ARG A 247 -31.64 2.28 2.90
C ARG A 247 -31.90 3.09 1.61
N GLN A 248 -30.90 3.79 1.09
CA GLN A 248 -31.02 4.52 -0.18
C GLN A 248 -31.20 3.56 -1.37
N TYR A 249 -30.45 2.45 -1.40
CA TYR A 249 -30.60 1.42 -2.41
C TYR A 249 -31.99 0.76 -2.37
N GLU A 250 -32.47 0.38 -1.19
CA GLU A 250 -33.80 -0.20 -1.00
C GLU A 250 -34.91 0.76 -1.47
N ARG A 251 -34.82 2.05 -1.14
CA ARG A 251 -35.73 3.09 -1.62
C ARG A 251 -35.67 3.28 -3.14
N ALA A 252 -34.49 3.19 -3.74
CA ALA A 252 -34.33 3.31 -5.20
C ALA A 252 -34.94 2.11 -5.93
N GLU A 253 -34.74 0.90 -5.40
CA GLU A 253 -35.35 -0.32 -5.94
C GLU A 253 -36.87 -0.32 -5.80
N GLU A 254 -37.40 0.16 -4.67
CA GLU A 254 -38.85 0.32 -4.48
C GLU A 254 -39.45 1.29 -5.51
N LYS A 255 -38.83 2.45 -5.70
CA LYS A 255 -39.25 3.42 -6.74
C LYS A 255 -39.22 2.83 -8.14
N LYS A 256 -38.17 2.06 -8.50
CA LYS A 256 -38.11 1.37 -9.80
C LYS A 256 -39.25 0.38 -9.97
N ARG A 257 -39.57 -0.41 -8.93
CA ARG A 257 -40.69 -1.36 -8.97
C ARG A 257 -42.03 -0.64 -9.16
N GLU A 258 -42.25 0.47 -8.46
CA GLU A 258 -43.45 1.31 -8.62
C GLU A 258 -43.54 1.91 -10.04
N GLU A 259 -42.43 2.41 -10.59
CA GLU A 259 -42.39 2.94 -11.96
C GLU A 259 -42.67 1.87 -13.01
N GLU A 260 -42.10 0.67 -12.86
CA GLU A 260 -42.38 -0.47 -13.74
C GLU A 260 -43.84 -0.91 -13.67
N GLU A 261 -44.42 -0.93 -12.47
CA GLU A 261 -45.83 -1.26 -12.29
C GLU A 261 -46.75 -0.23 -12.96
N LYS A 262 -46.47 1.07 -12.77
CA LYS A 262 -47.17 2.15 -13.47
C LYS A 262 -47.06 2.00 -14.99
N LYS A 263 -45.87 1.76 -15.53
CA LYS A 263 -45.66 1.53 -16.98
C LYS A 263 -46.44 0.31 -17.48
N ARG A 264 -46.49 -0.79 -16.71
CA ARG A 264 -47.30 -1.96 -17.07
C ARG A 264 -48.79 -1.61 -17.12
N GLN A 265 -49.30 -0.87 -16.15
CA GLN A 265 -50.70 -0.43 -16.13
C GLN A 265 -51.02 0.49 -17.32
N GLU A 266 -50.14 1.46 -17.62
CA GLU A 266 -50.27 2.33 -18.79
C GLU A 266 -50.28 1.55 -20.10
N GLN A 267 -49.40 0.56 -20.26
CA GLN A 267 -49.38 -0.30 -21.46
C GLN A 267 -50.65 -1.15 -21.59
N LEU A 268 -51.17 -1.69 -20.50
CA LEU A 268 -52.43 -2.44 -20.51
C LEU A 268 -53.60 -1.51 -20.88
N ALA A 269 -53.64 -0.30 -20.32
CA ALA A 269 -54.63 0.71 -20.68
C ALA A 269 -54.55 1.08 -22.17
N GLN A 270 -53.34 1.27 -22.69
CA GLN A 270 -53.12 1.58 -24.11
C GLN A 270 -53.54 0.44 -25.04
N LYS A 271 -53.23 -0.81 -24.68
CA LYS A 271 -53.67 -2.00 -25.43
C LYS A 271 -55.19 -2.13 -25.44
N GLU A 272 -55.87 -1.82 -24.33
CA GLU A 272 -57.32 -1.83 -24.26
C GLU A 272 -57.94 -0.72 -25.13
N ILE A 273 -57.36 0.48 -25.14
CA ILE A 273 -57.77 1.57 -26.05
C ILE A 273 -57.59 1.14 -27.51
N GLU A 274 -56.40 0.64 -27.87
CA GLU A 274 -56.09 0.20 -29.23
C GLU A 274 -57.01 -0.95 -29.69
N LYS A 275 -57.32 -1.90 -28.79
CA LYS A 275 -58.26 -2.99 -29.07
C LYS A 275 -59.65 -2.46 -29.36
N LYS A 276 -60.14 -1.50 -28.56
CA LYS A 276 -61.44 -0.84 -28.79
C LYS A 276 -61.46 -0.07 -30.12
N GLU A 277 -60.37 0.61 -30.49
CA GLU A 277 -60.26 1.30 -31.77
C GLU A 277 -60.20 0.34 -32.96
N LYS A 278 -59.40 -0.74 -32.86
CA LYS A 278 -59.35 -1.81 -33.87
C LYS A 278 -60.71 -2.47 -34.04
N GLU A 279 -61.45 -2.71 -32.96
CA GLU A 279 -62.79 -3.29 -33.02
C GLU A 279 -63.77 -2.35 -33.73
N LYS A 280 -63.75 -1.04 -33.41
CA LYS A 280 -64.52 -0.02 -34.13
C LYS A 280 -64.16 0.04 -35.62
N ARG A 281 -62.87 0.02 -35.96
CA ARG A 281 -62.36 0.02 -37.34
C ARG A 281 -62.80 -1.23 -38.10
N ASN A 282 -62.70 -2.40 -37.48
CA ASN A 282 -63.11 -3.67 -38.07
C ASN A 282 -64.63 -3.72 -38.28
N LYS A 283 -65.43 -3.20 -37.33
CA LYS A 283 -66.89 -3.05 -37.50
C LYS A 283 -67.22 -2.14 -38.70
N LEU A 284 -66.52 -1.01 -38.83
CA LEU A 284 -66.68 -0.12 -39.98
C LEU A 284 -66.32 -0.81 -41.30
N MET A 285 -65.17 -1.49 -41.37
CA MET A 285 -64.73 -2.22 -42.56
C MET A 285 -65.69 -3.35 -42.94
N ARG A 286 -66.23 -4.09 -41.96
CA ARG A 286 -67.27 -5.12 -42.20
C ARG A 286 -68.51 -4.51 -42.85
N LYS A 287 -68.99 -3.36 -42.35
CA LYS A 287 -70.13 -2.64 -42.93
C LYS A 287 -69.85 -2.18 -44.36
N LYS A 288 -68.67 -1.61 -44.62
CA LYS A 288 -68.27 -1.14 -45.96
C LYS A 288 -68.12 -2.29 -46.96
N ARG A 289 -67.52 -3.42 -46.58
CA ARG A 289 -67.43 -4.62 -47.41
C ARG A 289 -68.82 -5.21 -47.70
N SER A 290 -69.69 -5.27 -46.70
CA SER A 290 -71.07 -5.73 -46.87
C SER A 290 -71.85 -4.87 -47.86
N ASN A 291 -71.73 -3.54 -47.75
CA ASN A 291 -72.38 -2.61 -48.67
C ASN A 291 -71.88 -2.77 -50.10
N PHE A 292 -70.55 -2.90 -50.30
CA PHE A 292 -69.98 -3.12 -51.64
C PHE A 292 -70.46 -4.44 -52.25
N ARG A 293 -70.45 -5.54 -51.49
CA ARG A 293 -71.00 -6.85 -51.94
C ARG A 293 -72.49 -6.75 -52.32
N GLN A 294 -73.27 -5.99 -51.58
CA GLN A 294 -74.68 -5.77 -51.88
C GLN A 294 -74.87 -4.94 -53.16
N ALA A 295 -74.04 -3.92 -53.39
CA ALA A 295 -74.05 -3.14 -54.63
C ALA A 295 -73.71 -4.02 -55.85
N VAL A 296 -72.65 -4.84 -55.74
CA VAL A 296 -72.29 -5.83 -56.76
C VAL A 296 -73.44 -6.81 -57.03
N LYS A 297 -74.07 -7.38 -55.99
CA LYS A 297 -75.20 -8.31 -56.13
C LYS A 297 -76.41 -7.69 -56.84
N LYS A 298 -76.72 -6.42 -56.57
CA LYS A 298 -77.82 -5.71 -57.23
C LYS A 298 -77.55 -5.52 -58.73
N GLN A 299 -76.29 -5.34 -59.11
CA GLN A 299 -75.89 -5.17 -60.50
C GLN A 299 -75.78 -6.50 -61.28
N PHE A 300 -75.58 -7.61 -60.57
CA PHE A 300 -75.75 -8.97 -61.12
C PHE A 300 -77.16 -9.19 -61.71
N GLU A 301 -78.20 -8.60 -61.10
CA GLU A 301 -79.58 -8.69 -61.58
C GLU A 301 -79.82 -7.91 -62.89
N THR A 302 -78.90 -6.98 -63.24
CA THR A 302 -78.97 -6.12 -64.44
C THR A 302 -78.11 -6.61 -65.62
N GLY A 303 -77.45 -7.77 -65.50
CA GLY A 303 -76.79 -8.46 -66.63
C GLY A 303 -75.26 -8.42 -66.69
N TYR A 304 -74.57 -7.70 -65.79
CA TYR A 304 -73.10 -7.69 -65.70
C TYR A 304 -72.60 -8.66 -64.61
N GLN A 305 -71.64 -9.53 -64.95
CA GLN A 305 -71.13 -10.58 -64.05
C GLN A 305 -69.62 -10.41 -63.79
N PRO A 306 -69.22 -9.63 -62.78
CA PRO A 306 -67.81 -9.49 -62.40
C PRO A 306 -67.27 -10.79 -61.76
N ASN A 307 -65.99 -11.08 -61.98
CA ASN A 307 -65.31 -12.23 -61.37
C ASN A 307 -65.32 -12.11 -59.83
N MET A 308 -65.96 -13.07 -59.16
CA MET A 308 -66.13 -13.09 -57.70
C MET A 308 -64.81 -13.08 -56.94
N ASP A 309 -63.76 -13.72 -57.47
CA ASP A 309 -62.44 -13.73 -56.83
C ASP A 309 -61.80 -12.33 -56.82
N HIS A 310 -62.08 -11.53 -57.85
CA HIS A 310 -61.63 -10.14 -57.93
C HIS A 310 -62.42 -9.22 -56.99
N VAL A 311 -63.73 -9.45 -56.84
CA VAL A 311 -64.58 -8.74 -55.87
C VAL A 311 -64.07 -8.98 -54.44
N GLU A 312 -63.71 -10.21 -54.12
CA GLU A 312 -63.13 -10.59 -52.83
C GLU A 312 -61.75 -9.97 -52.61
N LEU A 313 -60.90 -10.00 -53.64
CA LEU A 313 -59.58 -9.38 -53.59
C LEU A 313 -59.67 -7.87 -53.31
N LEU A 314 -60.58 -7.16 -53.97
CA LEU A 314 -60.82 -5.73 -53.72
C LEU A 314 -61.40 -5.49 -52.33
N CYS A 315 -62.32 -6.34 -51.85
CA CYS A 315 -62.80 -6.30 -50.46
C CYS A 315 -61.66 -6.41 -49.45
N MET A 316 -60.64 -7.23 -49.72
CA MET A 316 -59.49 -7.43 -48.85
C MET A 316 -58.47 -6.28 -48.93
N LYS A 317 -58.26 -5.71 -50.12
CA LYS A 317 -57.18 -4.77 -50.40
C LYS A 317 -57.55 -3.29 -50.27
N LEU A 318 -58.81 -2.94 -50.51
CA LEU A 318 -59.26 -1.54 -50.45
C LEU A 318 -59.61 -1.10 -49.02
N ASP A 319 -59.40 0.19 -48.77
CA ASP A 319 -59.78 0.87 -47.55
C ASP A 319 -61.26 1.28 -47.56
N ALA A 320 -61.73 1.88 -46.47
CA ALA A 320 -63.12 2.25 -46.30
C ALA A 320 -63.61 3.24 -47.37
N GLU A 321 -62.73 4.14 -47.83
CA GLU A 321 -63.03 5.15 -48.85
C GLU A 321 -63.06 4.54 -50.24
N GLY A 322 -62.06 3.71 -50.59
CA GLY A 322 -62.01 2.95 -51.84
C GLY A 322 -63.22 2.04 -52.02
N LEU A 323 -63.64 1.31 -50.97
CA LEU A 323 -64.85 0.49 -51.01
C LEU A 323 -66.13 1.30 -51.13
N THR A 324 -66.17 2.51 -50.56
CA THR A 324 -67.32 3.41 -50.71
C THR A 324 -67.39 3.96 -52.13
N ARG A 325 -66.25 4.34 -52.71
CA ARG A 325 -66.13 4.82 -54.09
C ARG A 325 -66.59 3.75 -55.08
N LEU A 326 -66.10 2.52 -54.94
CA LEU A 326 -66.54 1.40 -55.76
C LEU A 326 -68.02 1.08 -55.56
N SER A 327 -68.50 1.00 -54.31
CA SER A 327 -69.92 0.75 -54.05
C SER A 327 -70.84 1.81 -54.66
N ARG A 328 -70.36 3.05 -54.84
CA ARG A 328 -71.10 4.12 -55.52
C ARG A 328 -71.06 3.98 -57.04
N ALA A 329 -69.91 3.63 -57.63
CA ALA A 329 -69.80 3.38 -59.06
C ALA A 329 -70.70 2.21 -59.52
N PHE A 330 -70.82 1.17 -58.68
CA PHE A 330 -71.75 0.04 -58.89
C PHE A 330 -73.24 0.41 -58.72
N GLN A 331 -73.57 1.66 -58.40
CA GLN A 331 -74.95 2.15 -58.28
C GLN A 331 -75.36 3.12 -59.40
N THR A 332 -74.43 3.64 -60.20
CA THR A 332 -74.71 4.67 -61.22
C THR A 332 -75.00 4.09 -62.60
N SER A 333 -74.06 3.32 -63.18
CA SER A 333 -74.19 2.77 -64.55
C SER A 333 -73.41 1.45 -64.72
N PRO A 334 -73.91 0.46 -65.50
CA PRO A 334 -73.19 -0.77 -65.85
C PRO A 334 -71.80 -0.57 -66.45
N GLU A 335 -71.67 0.33 -67.42
CA GLU A 335 -70.41 0.58 -68.13
C GLU A 335 -69.38 1.32 -67.25
N GLU A 336 -69.85 2.20 -66.36
CA GLU A 336 -68.98 2.93 -65.44
C GLU A 336 -68.48 2.02 -64.30
N ALA A 337 -69.31 1.07 -63.86
CA ALA A 337 -68.93 0.07 -62.86
C ALA A 337 -67.86 -0.89 -63.40
N GLU A 338 -67.98 -1.35 -64.63
CA GLU A 338 -67.00 -2.22 -65.30
C GLU A 338 -65.64 -1.52 -65.43
N ASN A 339 -65.61 -0.30 -65.98
CA ASN A 339 -64.38 0.47 -66.15
C ASN A 339 -63.66 0.76 -64.83
N VAL A 340 -64.41 1.17 -63.79
CA VAL A 340 -63.81 1.48 -62.48
C VAL A 340 -63.37 0.21 -61.75
N PHE A 341 -64.10 -0.91 -61.90
CA PHE A 341 -63.74 -2.19 -61.31
C PHE A 341 -62.47 -2.77 -61.94
N GLU A 342 -62.39 -2.80 -63.27
CA GLU A 342 -61.23 -3.33 -63.99
C GLU A 342 -59.99 -2.46 -63.78
N ALA A 343 -60.12 -1.14 -63.82
CA ALA A 343 -59.01 -0.23 -63.54
C ALA A 343 -58.48 -0.35 -62.10
N GLU A 344 -59.33 -0.68 -61.13
CA GLU A 344 -58.90 -0.89 -59.75
C GLU A 344 -58.23 -2.26 -59.56
N ILE A 345 -58.65 -3.29 -60.31
CA ILE A 345 -58.06 -4.64 -60.28
C ILE A 345 -56.70 -4.68 -60.98
N GLU A 346 -56.55 -3.95 -62.09
CA GLU A 346 -55.29 -3.89 -62.86
C GLU A 346 -54.13 -3.35 -62.00
N LYS A 347 -54.42 -2.56 -60.97
CA LYS A 347 -53.42 -2.11 -59.97
C LYS A 347 -52.89 -3.25 -59.09
N TYR A 348 -53.67 -4.30 -58.87
CA TYR A 348 -53.33 -5.41 -57.97
C TYR A 348 -52.96 -6.70 -58.69
N ILE A 349 -53.31 -6.85 -59.98
CA ILE A 349 -52.93 -7.99 -60.82
C ILE A 349 -51.94 -7.53 -61.90
N PRO A 350 -50.62 -7.61 -61.65
CA PRO A 350 -49.62 -7.25 -62.65
C PRO A 350 -49.51 -8.30 -63.77
N LYS A 351 -49.40 -7.86 -65.03
CA LYS A 351 -48.99 -8.72 -66.18
C LYS A 351 -47.54 -9.19 -65.99
N PRO A 352 -47.19 -10.45 -66.30
CA PRO A 352 -45.87 -11.00 -66.02
C PRO A 352 -44.81 -10.38 -66.95
N LYS A 353 -43.88 -9.60 -66.39
CA LYS A 353 -42.66 -9.17 -67.09
C LYS A 353 -41.43 -9.91 -66.55
N VAL A 354 -40.66 -10.44 -67.49
CA VAL A 354 -39.45 -11.25 -67.35
C VAL A 354 -38.37 -10.54 -66.53
N ALA A 355 -37.78 -11.28 -65.58
CA ALA A 355 -36.71 -10.82 -64.69
C ALA A 355 -35.41 -10.52 -65.45
N LYS A 356 -34.84 -9.33 -65.26
CA LYS A 356 -33.46 -9.00 -65.66
C LYS A 356 -32.50 -9.24 -64.50
N ALA A 357 -31.46 -10.02 -64.77
CA ALA A 357 -30.34 -10.30 -63.87
C ALA A 357 -29.56 -9.00 -63.52
N LYS A 358 -29.30 -8.79 -62.22
CA LYS A 358 -28.42 -7.74 -61.72
C LYS A 358 -26.95 -8.17 -61.89
N LYS A 359 -26.14 -7.31 -62.51
CA LYS A 359 -24.67 -7.37 -62.52
C LYS A 359 -24.14 -7.21 -61.09
N GLU A 360 -23.22 -8.06 -60.69
CA GLU A 360 -22.49 -7.96 -59.42
C GLU A 360 -21.37 -6.93 -59.54
N GLU A 361 -21.40 -5.90 -58.69
CA GLU A 361 -20.32 -4.96 -58.48
C GLU A 361 -19.12 -5.65 -57.83
N VAL A 362 -17.93 -5.39 -58.36
CA VAL A 362 -16.65 -5.82 -57.79
C VAL A 362 -16.38 -4.96 -56.56
N VAL A 363 -16.44 -5.56 -55.37
CA VAL A 363 -16.20 -4.89 -54.09
C VAL A 363 -14.71 -4.94 -53.77
N GLU A 364 -14.03 -3.80 -53.78
CA GLU A 364 -12.67 -3.64 -53.26
C GLU A 364 -12.59 -4.00 -51.76
N TRP A 365 -11.49 -4.60 -51.34
CA TRP A 365 -11.27 -5.04 -49.96
C TRP A 365 -10.67 -3.90 -49.14
N SER A 366 -11.32 -3.51 -48.04
CA SER A 366 -10.74 -2.52 -47.12
C SER A 366 -9.67 -3.15 -46.22
N GLU A 367 -8.76 -2.33 -45.69
CA GLU A 367 -7.69 -2.76 -44.79
C GLU A 367 -8.22 -3.43 -43.51
N ALA A 368 -9.38 -2.97 -43.00
CA ALA A 368 -10.06 -3.59 -41.87
C ALA A 368 -10.62 -5.00 -42.20
N GLU A 369 -11.12 -5.19 -43.42
CA GLU A 369 -11.60 -6.50 -43.90
C GLU A 369 -10.44 -7.49 -44.12
N LEU A 370 -9.28 -7.00 -44.57
CA LEU A 370 -8.06 -7.80 -44.67
C LEU A 370 -7.54 -8.23 -43.28
N GLY A 371 -7.63 -7.34 -42.28
CA GLY A 371 -7.31 -7.66 -40.89
C GLY A 371 -8.25 -8.70 -40.25
N LEU A 372 -9.55 -8.61 -40.54
CA LEU A 372 -10.53 -9.62 -40.11
C LEU A 372 -10.30 -10.97 -40.79
N LEU A 373 -9.97 -10.98 -42.09
CA LEU A 373 -9.60 -12.20 -42.83
C LEU A 373 -8.36 -12.87 -42.22
N ALA A 374 -7.32 -12.09 -41.88
CA ALA A 374 -6.10 -12.61 -41.26
C ALA A 374 -6.39 -13.26 -39.89
N LYS A 375 -7.21 -12.61 -39.04
CA LYS A 375 -7.65 -13.17 -37.75
C LYS A 375 -8.48 -14.44 -37.91
N ALA A 376 -9.37 -14.48 -38.90
CA ALA A 376 -10.19 -15.66 -39.19
C ALA A 376 -9.35 -16.83 -39.71
N LEU A 377 -8.34 -16.58 -40.56
CA LEU A 377 -7.41 -17.60 -41.06
C LEU A 377 -6.48 -18.16 -39.97
N GLN A 378 -6.11 -17.34 -38.98
CA GLN A 378 -5.37 -17.78 -37.79
C GLN A 378 -6.24 -18.65 -36.86
N LYS A 379 -7.52 -18.28 -36.70
CA LYS A 379 -8.48 -19.01 -35.85
C LYS A 379 -8.86 -20.38 -36.44
N TYR A 380 -8.90 -20.50 -37.77
CA TYR A 380 -9.28 -21.72 -38.48
C TYR A 380 -8.16 -22.17 -39.45
N PRO A 381 -7.18 -22.97 -38.97
CA PRO A 381 -6.05 -23.46 -39.76
C PRO A 381 -6.44 -24.49 -40.86
N PRO A 382 -5.54 -24.78 -41.83
CA PRO A 382 -5.78 -25.83 -42.82
C PRO A 382 -6.00 -27.19 -42.15
N GLY A 383 -7.09 -27.87 -42.51
CA GLY A 383 -7.54 -29.13 -41.87
C GLY A 383 -8.84 -29.01 -41.07
N THR A 384 -9.31 -27.80 -40.75
CA THR A 384 -10.62 -27.60 -40.10
C THR A 384 -11.79 -27.93 -41.05
N GLY A 385 -12.71 -28.79 -40.63
CA GLY A 385 -13.94 -29.08 -41.38
C GLY A 385 -14.81 -27.83 -41.56
N ASN A 386 -15.40 -27.63 -42.75
CA ASN A 386 -16.20 -26.44 -43.10
C ASN A 386 -15.47 -25.09 -42.88
N ARG A 387 -14.13 -25.08 -42.95
CA ARG A 387 -13.27 -23.91 -42.74
C ARG A 387 -13.79 -22.63 -43.38
N TRP A 388 -14.10 -22.67 -44.68
CA TRP A 388 -14.50 -21.49 -45.43
C TRP A 388 -15.86 -20.93 -45.01
N LYS A 389 -16.77 -21.78 -44.52
CA LYS A 389 -18.07 -21.33 -43.99
C LYS A 389 -17.89 -20.58 -42.68
N LEU A 390 -17.02 -21.08 -41.79
CA LEU A 390 -16.67 -20.45 -40.51
C LEU A 390 -15.90 -19.13 -40.69
N VAL A 391 -14.99 -19.08 -41.66
CA VAL A 391 -14.27 -17.85 -42.02
C VAL A 391 -15.22 -16.79 -42.58
N CYS A 392 -16.22 -17.16 -43.38
CA CYS A 392 -17.23 -16.23 -43.88
C CYS A 392 -18.14 -15.67 -42.76
N THR A 393 -18.40 -16.43 -41.69
CA THR A 393 -19.17 -15.93 -40.54
C THR A 393 -18.52 -14.71 -39.87
N MET A 394 -17.18 -14.64 -39.93
CA MET A 394 -16.40 -13.52 -39.39
C MET A 394 -16.33 -12.31 -40.35
N LEU A 395 -16.81 -12.44 -41.58
CA LEU A 395 -16.75 -11.43 -42.65
C LEU A 395 -18.15 -11.21 -43.22
N PRO A 396 -19.01 -10.41 -42.55
CA PRO A 396 -20.36 -10.17 -43.01
C PRO A 396 -20.37 -9.50 -44.38
N GLY A 397 -21.16 -10.04 -45.31
CA GLY A 397 -21.36 -9.46 -46.65
C GLY A 397 -20.40 -9.94 -47.76
N LYS A 398 -19.36 -10.73 -47.45
CA LYS A 398 -18.48 -11.30 -48.50
C LYS A 398 -18.90 -12.73 -48.86
N LYS A 399 -18.95 -13.02 -50.17
CA LYS A 399 -19.23 -14.37 -50.66
C LYS A 399 -18.03 -15.29 -50.45
N GLN A 400 -18.30 -16.56 -50.18
CA GLN A 400 -17.27 -17.58 -49.94
C GLN A 400 -16.23 -17.66 -51.07
N ALA A 401 -16.65 -17.54 -52.33
CA ALA A 401 -15.73 -17.56 -53.48
C ALA A 401 -14.71 -16.40 -53.46
N ALA A 402 -15.13 -15.19 -53.10
CA ALA A 402 -14.25 -14.03 -53.02
C ALA A 402 -13.26 -14.14 -51.84
N VAL A 403 -13.71 -14.69 -50.71
CA VAL A 403 -12.89 -14.93 -49.51
C VAL A 403 -11.79 -15.96 -49.78
N VAL A 404 -12.12 -17.04 -50.49
CA VAL A 404 -11.16 -18.09 -50.88
C VAL A 404 -10.11 -17.52 -51.84
N ALA A 405 -10.53 -16.78 -52.86
CA ALA A 405 -9.63 -16.17 -53.83
C ALA A 405 -8.62 -15.22 -53.17
N LYS A 406 -9.08 -14.32 -52.28
CA LYS A 406 -8.20 -13.38 -51.58
C LYS A 406 -7.24 -14.06 -50.59
N ALA A 407 -7.69 -15.13 -49.92
CA ALA A 407 -6.84 -15.91 -49.01
C ALA A 407 -5.73 -16.70 -49.74
N GLN A 408 -5.98 -17.16 -50.97
CA GLN A 408 -4.99 -17.84 -51.80
C GLN A 408 -3.99 -16.86 -52.42
N GLU A 409 -4.44 -15.67 -52.83
CA GLU A 409 -3.59 -14.58 -53.34
C GLU A 409 -2.55 -14.15 -52.30
N ALA A 410 -2.94 -14.08 -51.02
CA ALA A 410 -2.09 -13.59 -49.94
C ALA A 410 -1.01 -14.59 -49.42
N LYS A 411 -0.92 -15.83 -49.97
CA LYS A 411 0.10 -16.87 -49.69
C LYS A 411 0.69 -16.92 -48.26
N GLY A 412 -0.12 -16.70 -47.23
CA GLY A 412 0.30 -16.71 -45.82
C GLY A 412 1.09 -15.48 -45.31
N SER A 413 1.28 -14.44 -46.13
CA SER A 413 1.95 -13.18 -45.74
C SER A 413 1.12 -12.41 -44.68
N LEU A 414 -0.20 -12.32 -44.85
CA LEU A 414 -1.11 -11.65 -43.91
C LEU A 414 -1.04 -12.21 -42.48
N VAL A 415 -0.86 -13.53 -42.32
CA VAL A 415 -0.80 -14.17 -40.99
C VAL A 415 0.55 -13.92 -40.30
N LYS A 416 1.63 -13.76 -41.07
CA LYS A 416 2.96 -13.46 -40.53
C LYS A 416 3.04 -12.02 -40.01
N GLU A 417 2.44 -11.06 -40.72
CA GLU A 417 2.39 -9.65 -40.28
C GLU A 417 1.56 -9.46 -39.02
N VAL A 418 0.40 -10.12 -38.92
CA VAL A 418 -0.44 -10.05 -37.72
C VAL A 418 0.25 -10.68 -36.50
N ARG A 419 0.99 -11.79 -36.67
CA ARG A 419 1.78 -12.38 -35.57
C ARG A 419 2.85 -11.43 -35.04
N LYS A 420 3.59 -10.77 -35.94
CA LYS A 420 4.64 -9.81 -35.59
C LYS A 420 4.06 -8.59 -34.84
N SER A 421 2.94 -8.05 -35.32
CA SER A 421 2.25 -6.92 -34.65
C SER A 421 1.69 -7.29 -33.26
N GLY A 422 1.19 -8.52 -33.09
CA GLY A 422 0.65 -9.01 -31.82
C GLY A 422 1.72 -9.28 -30.75
N GLU A 423 2.91 -9.75 -31.17
CA GLU A 423 4.06 -9.91 -30.28
C GLU A 423 4.62 -8.55 -29.82
N GLN A 424 4.68 -7.59 -30.74
CA GLN A 424 5.13 -6.22 -30.44
C GLN A 424 4.18 -5.50 -29.46
N SER A 425 2.86 -5.61 -29.68
CA SER A 425 1.86 -5.04 -28.76
C SER A 425 1.91 -5.64 -27.35
N LYS A 426 2.20 -6.94 -27.22
CA LYS A 426 2.37 -7.59 -25.91
C LYS A 426 3.63 -7.11 -25.19
N GLN A 427 4.72 -6.92 -25.94
CA GLN A 427 5.98 -6.41 -25.39
C GLN A 427 5.81 -4.97 -24.90
N ASP A 428 5.10 -4.13 -25.65
CA ASP A 428 4.83 -2.74 -25.28
C ASP A 428 3.91 -2.65 -24.04
N ALA A 429 2.89 -3.50 -23.95
CA ALA A 429 2.02 -3.58 -22.78
C ALA A 429 2.78 -4.06 -21.52
N PHE A 430 3.70 -5.02 -21.68
CA PHE A 430 4.55 -5.52 -20.59
C PHE A 430 5.51 -4.45 -20.09
N ASN A 431 6.14 -3.69 -21.00
CA ASN A 431 7.02 -2.58 -20.64
C ASN A 431 6.27 -1.47 -19.91
N LYS A 432 5.05 -1.13 -20.37
CA LYS A 432 4.19 -0.14 -19.70
C LYS A 432 3.76 -0.56 -18.29
N LEU A 433 3.46 -1.85 -18.09
CA LEU A 433 3.14 -2.39 -16.77
C LEU A 433 4.37 -2.35 -15.83
N LYS A 434 5.56 -2.60 -16.37
CA LYS A 434 6.82 -2.55 -15.62
C LYS A 434 7.16 -1.13 -15.15
N GLU A 435 6.90 -0.12 -15.98
CA GLU A 435 7.03 1.29 -15.58
C GLU A 435 5.99 1.69 -14.53
N GLN A 436 4.72 1.30 -14.69
CA GLN A 436 3.67 1.57 -13.71
C GLN A 436 3.95 0.93 -12.34
N ASN A 437 4.51 -0.28 -12.32
CA ASN A 437 4.92 -0.93 -11.07
C ASN A 437 6.14 -0.24 -10.44
N LYS A 438 7.08 0.26 -11.24
CA LYS A 438 8.23 1.03 -10.74
C LYS A 438 7.79 2.37 -10.12
N GLU A 439 6.83 3.04 -10.74
CA GLU A 439 6.21 4.26 -10.19
C GLU A 439 5.37 3.98 -8.95
N ALA A 440 4.65 2.86 -8.89
CA ALA A 440 3.90 2.45 -7.71
C ALA A 440 4.83 2.12 -6.53
N SER A 441 5.95 1.43 -6.76
CA SER A 441 6.97 1.18 -5.73
C SER A 441 7.62 2.46 -5.20
N LEU A 442 7.81 3.49 -6.04
CA LEU A 442 8.30 4.80 -5.60
C LEU A 442 7.27 5.57 -4.76
N LYS A 443 5.96 5.38 -5.01
CA LYS A 443 4.88 6.04 -4.25
C LYS A 443 4.55 5.36 -2.92
N VAL A 444 4.91 4.08 -2.73
CA VAL A 444 4.71 3.37 -1.45
C VAL A 444 5.77 3.79 -0.40
N ASN A 445 6.91 4.35 -0.82
CA ASN A 445 7.95 4.82 0.09
C ASN A 445 7.71 6.23 0.67
N ASP A 446 6.60 6.89 0.34
CA ASP A 446 6.27 8.26 0.80
C ASP A 446 5.24 8.29 1.95
N TYR A 447 4.75 7.13 2.39
CA TYR A 447 3.94 6.99 3.60
C TYR A 447 4.56 5.96 4.55
N GLY A 448 5.52 6.43 5.35
CA GLY A 448 5.81 5.95 6.70
C GLY A 448 5.89 4.44 6.90
N THR A 449 6.88 3.77 6.29
CA THR A 449 7.39 2.51 6.84
C THR A 449 8.18 2.86 8.10
N THR A 450 7.59 2.64 9.26
CA THR A 450 8.29 2.76 10.53
C THR A 450 9.45 1.76 10.58
N ASN A 451 10.63 2.24 11.00
CA ASN A 451 11.91 1.52 11.12
C ASN A 451 11.89 0.19 11.93
N TYR A 452 10.76 -0.17 12.53
CA TYR A 452 10.61 -1.39 13.34
C TYR A 452 10.63 -2.69 12.51
N ASP A 453 10.16 -2.63 11.26
CA ASP A 453 10.09 -3.83 10.39
C ASP A 453 11.41 -4.15 9.67
N LEU A 454 12.32 -3.17 9.55
CA LEU A 454 13.63 -3.37 8.91
C LEU A 454 14.63 -4.06 9.85
N ILE A 455 14.54 -3.81 11.16
CA ILE A 455 15.42 -4.41 12.17
C ILE A 455 15.17 -5.93 12.30
N ASN A 456 13.91 -6.35 12.18
CA ASN A 456 13.55 -7.78 12.19
C ASN A 456 13.94 -8.51 10.90
N ALA A 457 14.05 -7.81 9.77
CA ALA A 457 14.44 -8.41 8.50
C ALA A 457 15.96 -8.59 8.37
N GLU A 458 16.76 -7.75 9.03
CA GLU A 458 18.23 -7.87 9.09
C GLU A 458 18.68 -8.98 10.04
N GLY A 459 18.03 -9.14 11.21
CA GLY A 459 18.33 -10.24 12.14
C GLY A 459 18.04 -11.64 11.59
N ILE A 460 17.08 -11.78 10.67
CA ILE A 460 16.76 -13.08 10.02
C ILE A 460 17.75 -13.43 8.89
N LYS A 461 18.47 -12.44 8.34
CA LYS A 461 19.51 -12.67 7.34
C LYS A 461 20.82 -13.11 7.97
N GLU A 462 21.21 -12.53 9.10
CA GLU A 462 22.43 -12.92 9.82
C GLU A 462 22.33 -14.35 10.38
N GLU A 463 21.17 -14.79 10.87
CA GLU A 463 20.97 -16.19 11.32
C GLU A 463 21.00 -17.23 10.17
N LYS A 464 20.81 -16.80 8.92
CA LYS A 464 20.92 -17.69 7.75
C LYS A 464 22.36 -17.80 7.25
N GLU A 465 23.11 -16.71 7.25
CA GLU A 465 24.55 -16.73 6.90
C GLU A 465 25.38 -17.51 7.93
N GLU A 466 25.03 -17.44 9.23
CA GLU A 466 25.74 -18.19 10.28
C GLU A 466 25.43 -19.72 10.27
N LYS A 467 24.39 -20.14 9.54
CA LYS A 467 24.06 -21.56 9.31
C LYS A 467 24.72 -22.13 8.06
N GLU A 468 24.97 -21.31 7.04
CA GLU A 468 25.70 -21.74 5.83
C GLU A 468 27.23 -21.81 6.05
N GLU A 469 27.79 -21.14 7.07
CA GLU A 469 29.21 -21.25 7.44
C GLU A 469 29.54 -22.45 8.36
N LYS A 470 28.54 -23.23 8.78
CA LYS A 470 28.68 -24.40 9.67
C LYS A 470 28.39 -25.76 9.01
N GLU A 471 28.07 -25.78 7.72
CA GLU A 471 28.15 -26.96 6.84
C GLU A 471 29.42 -26.87 5.97
#